data_AF-A0A7W5BFJ4-F1
#
_entry.id   AF-A0A7W5BFJ4-F1
#
_cell.length_a   1.000
_cell.length_b   1.000
_cell.length_c   1.000
_cell.angle_alpha   90.00
_cell.angle_beta   90.00
_cell.angle_gamma   90.00
#
_symmetry.space_group_name_H-M   'P 1'
#
loop_
_entity.id
_entity.type
_entity.pdbx_description
1 polymer ?
#
loop_
_entity_poly.entity_id
_entity_poly.type
_entity_poly.pdbx_seq_one_letter_code
_entity_poly.pdbx_strand_id
1 'polypeptide(L)'
;MLLIWGKRNYGAVEKVGKMAVKTRFGHFWYLPLFPTQSFYINSENDTGYDLRKIHWRSVLCAYLRVWMPLLFIMGVFAALDGIGVISAAVLLLSAAGFIASFKLGKKFARAESEQVREIMDKHFGIAIDPLECKNSMAEHIDLRARELTGAPVAEGWYRQVLKDLFSAPDLIELAILRARCEQLDTELQLQVCRKLNPQSANAALAGAV
;
A
#
# COMPACT_ATOMS: atom_id res chain seq x y z
N MET A 1 -15.75 -14.53 -32.74
CA MET A 1 -14.45 -14.23 -32.09
C MET A 1 -14.75 -13.56 -30.75
N LEU A 2 -14.40 -14.20 -29.63
CA LEU A 2 -14.65 -13.68 -28.28
C LEU A 2 -13.48 -12.80 -27.84
N LEU A 3 -13.66 -11.48 -27.94
CA LEU A 3 -12.70 -10.48 -27.47
C LEU A 3 -13.02 -10.19 -26.00
N ILE A 4 -12.41 -10.95 -25.07
CA ILE A 4 -12.63 -10.79 -23.62
C ILE A 4 -11.74 -9.64 -23.12
N TRP A 5 -12.30 -8.44 -23.16
CA TRP A 5 -11.72 -7.22 -22.58
C TRP A 5 -12.42 -6.89 -21.26
N GLY A 6 -11.65 -6.57 -20.22
CA GLY A 6 -12.22 -6.25 -18.92
C GLY A 6 -11.23 -5.60 -17.96
N LYS A 7 -11.68 -5.34 -16.74
CA LYS A 7 -10.84 -4.81 -15.65
C LYS A 7 -10.85 -5.78 -14.49
N ARG A 8 -9.67 -6.10 -13.95
CA ARG A 8 -9.56 -7.00 -12.79
C ARG A 8 -8.43 -6.55 -11.87
N ASN A 9 -8.61 -6.79 -10.57
CA ASN A 9 -7.66 -6.40 -9.53
C ASN A 9 -6.60 -7.51 -9.35
N TYR A 10 -5.33 -7.15 -9.46
CA TYR A 10 -4.18 -8.04 -9.33
C TYR A 10 -3.13 -7.49 -8.36
N GLY A 11 -2.13 -8.30 -8.04
CA GLY A 11 -0.92 -7.83 -7.35
C GLY A 11 -1.15 -7.43 -5.90
N ALA A 12 -1.92 -8.24 -5.14
CA ALA A 12 -2.13 -8.01 -3.71
C ALA A 12 -0.79 -7.96 -2.96
N VAL A 13 -0.52 -6.81 -2.33
CA VAL A 13 0.67 -6.51 -1.52
C VAL A 13 0.27 -5.77 -0.24
N GLU A 14 1.17 -5.73 0.75
CA GLU A 14 1.03 -4.96 1.99
C GLU A 14 -0.32 -5.22 2.69
N LYS A 15 -0.53 -6.47 3.11
CA LYS A 15 -1.74 -6.87 3.83
C LYS A 15 -1.62 -6.43 5.29
N VAL A 16 -2.51 -5.55 5.72
CA VAL A 16 -2.64 -5.10 7.12
C VAL A 16 -4.11 -5.25 7.50
N GLY A 17 -4.39 -5.97 8.58
CA GLY A 17 -5.74 -6.38 8.94
C GLY A 17 -6.46 -7.04 7.77
N LYS A 18 -7.64 -6.51 7.43
CA LYS A 18 -8.50 -6.99 6.33
C LYS A 18 -8.24 -6.32 4.99
N MET A 19 -7.33 -5.34 4.93
CA MET A 19 -7.09 -4.53 3.73
C MET A 19 -5.79 -4.93 3.03
N ALA A 20 -5.84 -4.99 1.70
CA ALA A 20 -4.66 -5.21 0.86
C ALA A 20 -4.61 -4.20 -0.28
N VAL A 21 -3.41 -3.74 -0.63
CA VAL A 21 -3.21 -2.91 -1.83
C VAL A 21 -3.28 -3.80 -3.05
N LYS A 22 -4.19 -3.51 -3.97
CA LYS A 22 -4.32 -4.19 -5.27
C LYS A 22 -4.35 -3.17 -6.39
N THR A 23 -3.79 -3.52 -7.54
CA THR A 23 -3.85 -2.67 -8.74
C THR A 23 -4.80 -3.26 -9.75
N ARG A 24 -5.69 -2.42 -10.27
CA ARG A 24 -6.62 -2.78 -11.33
C ARG A 24 -5.91 -2.66 -12.67
N PHE A 25 -5.97 -3.72 -13.44
CA PHE A 25 -5.42 -3.78 -14.79
C PHE A 25 -6.54 -3.89 -15.80
N GLY A 26 -6.35 -3.23 -16.95
CA GLY A 26 -7.03 -3.65 -18.17
C GLY A 26 -6.43 -4.98 -18.60
N HIS A 27 -7.28 -6.00 -18.77
CA HIS A 27 -6.83 -7.32 -19.18
C HIS A 27 -7.34 -7.69 -20.57
N PHE A 28 -6.49 -8.38 -21.32
CA PHE A 28 -6.86 -9.08 -22.53
C PHE A 28 -6.67 -10.56 -22.26
N TRP A 29 -7.72 -11.39 -22.37
CA TRP A 29 -7.63 -12.82 -22.07
C TRP A 29 -7.01 -13.11 -20.69
N TYR A 30 -7.43 -12.36 -19.66
CA TYR A 30 -6.92 -12.45 -18.28
C TYR A 30 -5.44 -12.06 -18.09
N LEU A 31 -4.72 -11.66 -19.15
CA LEU A 31 -3.37 -11.12 -19.05
C LEU A 31 -3.44 -9.62 -18.71
N PRO A 32 -2.82 -9.17 -17.60
CA PRO A 32 -2.77 -7.76 -17.26
C PRO A 32 -1.87 -7.04 -18.26
N LEU A 33 -2.42 -6.09 -19.01
CA LEU A 33 -1.67 -5.30 -19.99
C LEU A 33 -1.24 -3.96 -19.41
N PHE A 34 -2.21 -3.14 -19.00
CA PHE A 34 -1.95 -1.77 -18.54
C PHE A 34 -2.52 -1.54 -17.14
N PRO A 35 -1.71 -1.05 -16.18
CA PRO A 35 -2.22 -0.64 -14.88
C PRO A 35 -3.10 0.60 -15.06
N THR A 36 -4.26 0.60 -14.41
CA THR A 36 -5.21 1.71 -14.51
C THR A 36 -5.26 2.52 -13.22
N GLN A 37 -5.44 1.84 -12.08
CA GLN A 37 -5.58 2.49 -10.78
C GLN A 37 -5.29 1.50 -9.65
N SER A 38 -4.79 1.97 -8.52
CA SER A 38 -4.56 1.15 -7.33
C SER A 38 -5.62 1.43 -6.27
N PHE A 39 -5.97 0.41 -5.48
CA PHE A 39 -7.02 0.45 -4.47
C PHE A 39 -6.58 -0.29 -3.20
N TYR A 40 -6.99 0.20 -2.03
CA TYR A 40 -7.06 -0.63 -0.83
C TYR A 40 -8.36 -1.42 -0.88
N ILE A 41 -8.27 -2.74 -0.96
CA ILE A 41 -9.43 -3.62 -1.08
C ILE A 41 -9.56 -4.46 0.17
N ASN A 42 -10.75 -4.44 0.76
CA ASN A 42 -11.12 -5.32 1.85
C ASN A 42 -11.31 -6.75 1.33
N SER A 43 -10.64 -7.73 1.94
CA SER A 43 -10.79 -9.14 1.55
C SER A 43 -12.14 -9.76 1.86
N GLU A 44 -12.90 -9.21 2.82
CA GLU A 44 -14.19 -9.75 3.25
C GLU A 44 -15.36 -9.12 2.48
N ASN A 45 -15.35 -7.80 2.29
CA ASN A 45 -16.51 -7.05 1.78
C ASN A 45 -16.33 -6.55 0.34
N ASP A 46 -15.19 -6.82 -0.29
CA ASP A 46 -14.77 -6.30 -1.62
C ASP A 46 -14.90 -4.77 -1.79
N THR A 47 -15.02 -4.04 -0.68
CA THR A 47 -15.03 -2.57 -0.66
C THR A 47 -13.64 -2.04 -0.97
N GLY A 48 -13.56 -1.07 -1.87
CA GLY A 48 -12.31 -0.51 -2.37
C GLY A 48 -12.19 0.99 -2.07
N TYR A 49 -11.02 1.41 -1.59
CA TYR A 49 -10.65 2.82 -1.48
C TYR A 49 -9.59 3.17 -2.53
N ASP A 50 -9.88 4.19 -3.33
CA ASP A 50 -9.03 4.65 -4.41
C ASP A 50 -7.73 5.26 -3.88
N LEU A 51 -6.59 4.75 -4.35
CA LEU A 51 -5.30 5.43 -4.17
C LEU A 51 -5.15 6.53 -5.22
N ARG A 52 -4.47 7.61 -4.84
CA ARG A 52 -4.14 8.72 -5.73
C ARG A 52 -3.15 8.34 -6.83
N LYS A 53 -2.14 7.54 -6.46
CA LYS A 53 -1.04 7.14 -7.34
C LYS A 53 -1.07 5.64 -7.56
N ILE A 54 -0.57 5.22 -8.71
CA ILE A 54 -0.39 3.81 -9.01
C ILE A 54 0.72 3.26 -8.09
N HIS A 55 0.38 2.21 -7.35
CA HIS A 55 1.31 1.55 -6.45
C HIS A 55 2.22 0.60 -7.23
N TRP A 56 3.36 1.09 -7.70
CA TRP A 56 4.25 0.37 -8.63
C TRP A 56 4.70 -1.01 -8.10
N ARG A 57 4.79 -1.18 -6.79
CA ARG A 57 5.12 -2.47 -6.16
C ARG A 57 4.03 -3.52 -6.38
N SER A 58 2.76 -3.09 -6.27
CA SER A 58 1.59 -3.92 -6.57
C SER A 58 1.58 -4.28 -8.05
N VAL A 59 1.94 -3.32 -8.92
CA VAL A 59 2.06 -3.53 -10.36
C VAL A 59 3.13 -4.58 -10.70
N LEU A 60 4.34 -4.41 -10.15
CA LEU A 60 5.44 -5.34 -10.36
C LEU A 60 5.08 -6.75 -9.86
N CYS A 61 4.46 -6.86 -8.69
CA CYS A 61 4.01 -8.15 -8.16
C CYS A 61 2.92 -8.77 -9.03
N ALA A 62 1.99 -7.98 -9.60
CA ALA A 62 1.00 -8.47 -10.54
C ALA A 62 1.66 -9.04 -11.79
N TYR A 63 2.60 -8.30 -12.39
CA TYR A 63 3.30 -8.74 -13.58
C TYR A 63 4.16 -9.98 -13.31
N LEU A 64 4.93 -10.01 -12.23
CA LEU A 64 5.74 -11.18 -11.88
C LEU A 64 4.86 -12.43 -11.67
N ARG A 65 3.69 -12.30 -11.04
CA ARG A 65 2.80 -13.45 -10.79
C ARG A 65 2.11 -13.98 -12.05
N VAL A 66 1.96 -13.15 -13.09
CA VAL A 66 1.26 -13.57 -14.32
C VAL A 66 2.24 -13.91 -15.44
N TRP A 67 3.26 -13.10 -15.67
CA TRP A 67 4.22 -13.30 -16.76
C TRP A 67 5.28 -14.35 -16.45
N MET A 68 5.71 -14.51 -15.19
CA MET A 68 6.75 -15.50 -14.87
C MET A 68 6.28 -16.95 -15.08
N PRO A 69 5.06 -17.37 -14.69
CA PRO A 69 4.56 -18.69 -15.06
C PRO A 69 4.44 -18.90 -16.57
N LEU A 70 4.07 -17.87 -17.31
CA LEU A 70 3.97 -17.94 -18.77
C LEU A 70 5.35 -18.15 -19.42
N LEU A 71 6.36 -17.37 -19.00
CA LEU A 71 7.74 -17.53 -19.43
C LEU A 71 8.32 -18.88 -19.02
N PHE A 72 7.95 -19.39 -17.85
CA PHE A 72 8.35 -20.71 -17.41
C PHE A 72 7.82 -21.78 -18.37
N ILE A 73 6.52 -21.75 -18.72
CA ILE A 73 5.92 -22.71 -19.66
C ILE A 73 6.59 -22.62 -21.04
N MET A 74 6.81 -21.41 -21.56
CA MET A 74 7.52 -21.23 -22.84
C MET A 74 8.96 -21.76 -22.78
N GLY A 75 9.64 -21.55 -21.65
CA GLY A 75 10.98 -22.09 -21.40
C GLY A 75 11.02 -23.61 -21.40
N VAL A 76 9.97 -24.28 -20.90
CA VAL A 76 9.86 -25.75 -20.94
C VAL A 76 9.75 -26.23 -22.39
N PHE A 77 8.88 -25.64 -23.19
CA PHE A 77 8.77 -26.01 -24.61
C PHE A 77 10.08 -25.76 -25.37
N ALA A 78 10.74 -24.63 -25.16
CA ALA A 78 12.03 -24.33 -25.78
C ALA A 78 13.15 -25.30 -25.34
N ALA A 79 13.08 -25.83 -24.11
CA ALA A 79 14.00 -26.86 -23.64
C ALA A 79 13.78 -28.19 -24.38
N LEU A 80 12.52 -28.55 -24.66
CA LEU A 80 12.16 -29.75 -25.42
C LEU A 80 12.62 -29.65 -26.89
N ASP A 81 12.62 -28.46 -27.46
CA ASP A 81 13.09 -28.18 -28.84
C ASP A 81 14.63 -28.10 -28.98
N GLY A 82 15.39 -28.37 -27.91
CA GLY A 82 16.86 -28.50 -27.96
C GLY A 82 17.66 -27.20 -27.74
N ILE A 83 17.00 -26.09 -27.36
CA ILE A 83 17.68 -24.83 -27.00
C ILE A 83 18.10 -24.88 -25.52
N GLY A 84 19.05 -25.76 -25.18
CA GLY A 84 19.27 -26.22 -23.79
C GLY A 84 19.77 -25.17 -22.79
N VAL A 85 20.71 -24.31 -23.16
CA VAL A 85 21.34 -23.39 -22.18
C VAL A 85 20.48 -22.15 -21.90
N ILE A 86 19.89 -21.57 -22.95
CA ILE A 86 19.03 -20.38 -22.82
C ILE A 86 17.72 -20.76 -22.11
N SER A 87 17.15 -21.93 -22.41
CA SER A 87 15.93 -22.40 -21.75
C SER A 87 16.13 -22.65 -20.25
N ALA A 88 17.26 -23.25 -19.84
CA ALA A 88 17.59 -23.44 -18.43
C ALA A 88 17.69 -22.12 -17.66
N ALA A 89 18.34 -21.10 -18.24
CA ALA A 89 18.44 -19.78 -17.63
C ALA A 89 17.06 -19.10 -17.49
N VAL A 90 16.22 -19.18 -18.53
CA VAL A 90 14.85 -18.64 -18.52
C VAL A 90 13.99 -19.32 -17.47
N LEU A 91 14.08 -20.64 -17.32
CA LEU A 91 13.34 -21.40 -16.31
C LEU A 91 13.72 -20.99 -14.88
N LEU A 92 15.02 -20.90 -14.61
CA LEU A 92 15.53 -20.49 -13.29
C LEU A 92 15.12 -19.07 -12.94
N LEU A 93 15.28 -18.12 -13.87
CA LEU A 93 14.90 -16.72 -13.65
C LEU A 93 13.39 -16.58 -13.46
N SER A 94 12.59 -17.33 -14.22
CA SER A 94 11.12 -17.31 -14.09
C SER A 94 10.66 -17.86 -12.74
N ALA A 95 11.21 -18.99 -12.32
CA ALA A 95 10.93 -19.56 -10.99
C ALA A 95 11.35 -18.60 -9.87
N ALA A 96 12.56 -18.03 -9.96
CA ALA A 96 13.06 -17.07 -8.99
C ALA A 96 12.20 -15.80 -8.93
N GLY A 97 11.80 -15.26 -10.08
CA GLY A 97 10.92 -14.09 -10.18
C GLY A 97 9.54 -14.33 -9.59
N PHE A 98 8.96 -15.51 -9.81
CA PHE A 98 7.69 -15.91 -9.21
C PHE A 98 7.78 -15.99 -7.69
N ILE A 99 8.81 -16.66 -7.16
CA ILE A 99 9.04 -16.76 -5.70
C ILE A 99 9.31 -15.38 -5.10
N ALA A 100 10.11 -14.56 -5.77
CA ALA A 100 10.41 -13.19 -5.36
C ALA A 100 9.12 -12.37 -5.25
N SER A 101 8.14 -12.53 -6.16
CA SER A 101 6.86 -11.80 -6.09
C SER A 101 6.07 -12.00 -4.78
N PHE A 102 6.28 -13.10 -4.07
CA PHE A 102 5.65 -13.35 -2.77
C PHE A 102 6.49 -12.81 -1.62
N LYS A 103 7.82 -12.89 -1.72
CA LYS A 103 8.74 -12.36 -0.69
C LYS A 103 8.84 -10.83 -0.71
N LEU A 104 8.92 -10.23 -1.90
CA LEU A 104 8.96 -8.78 -2.11
C LEU A 104 7.70 -8.11 -1.55
N GLY A 105 6.53 -8.74 -1.70
CA GLY A 105 5.28 -8.22 -1.16
C GLY A 105 5.22 -8.12 0.36
N LYS A 106 6.07 -8.87 1.09
CA LYS A 106 6.19 -8.82 2.55
C LYS A 106 7.33 -7.92 3.03
N LYS A 107 8.49 -7.97 2.37
CA LYS A 107 9.72 -7.33 2.88
C LYS A 107 9.78 -5.82 2.65
N PHE A 108 9.03 -5.30 1.67
CA PHE A 108 9.11 -3.90 1.27
C PHE A 108 7.99 -3.03 1.82
N ALA A 109 7.07 -3.58 2.61
CA ALA A 109 6.06 -2.79 3.30
C ALA A 109 6.75 -1.74 4.18
N ARG A 110 6.35 -0.47 4.06
CA ARG A 110 6.93 0.59 4.89
C ARG A 110 6.35 0.44 6.29
N ALA A 111 7.20 0.19 7.28
CA ALA A 111 6.79 0.06 8.68
C ALA A 111 5.93 1.24 9.16
N GLU A 112 6.23 2.47 8.72
CA GLU A 112 5.41 3.65 9.03
C GLU A 112 3.97 3.55 8.49
N SER A 113 3.79 3.05 7.26
CA SER A 113 2.47 2.89 6.67
C SER A 113 1.71 1.73 7.32
N GLU A 114 2.41 0.67 7.73
CA GLU A 114 1.81 -0.42 8.51
C GLU A 114 1.25 0.09 9.84
N GLN A 115 2.03 0.85 10.60
CA GLN A 115 1.58 1.43 11.88
C GLN A 115 0.39 2.39 11.70
N VAL A 116 0.43 3.29 10.71
CA VAL A 116 -0.69 4.19 10.41
C VAL A 116 -1.96 3.40 10.08
N ARG A 117 -1.81 2.31 9.31
CA ARG A 117 -2.92 1.44 8.94
C ARG A 117 -3.45 0.64 10.13
N GLU A 118 -2.60 0.21 11.05
CA GLU A 118 -3.01 -0.41 12.32
C GLU A 118 -3.79 0.56 13.21
N ILE A 119 -3.32 1.80 13.32
CA ILE A 119 -4.04 2.86 14.06
C ILE A 119 -5.42 3.12 13.42
N MET A 120 -5.49 3.17 12.09
CA MET A 120 -6.75 3.33 11.38
C MET A 120 -7.69 2.13 11.59
N ASP A 121 -7.16 0.91 11.59
CA ASP A 121 -7.91 -0.31 11.86
C ASP A 121 -8.48 -0.31 13.30
N LYS A 122 -7.69 0.15 14.27
CA LYS A 122 -8.10 0.27 15.68
C LYS A 122 -9.28 1.25 15.86
N HIS A 123 -9.25 2.42 15.22
CA HIS A 123 -10.26 3.47 15.43
C HIS A 123 -11.48 3.36 14.53
N PHE A 124 -11.31 2.87 13.31
CA PHE A 124 -12.36 2.89 12.28
C PHE A 124 -12.66 1.49 11.71
N GLY A 125 -11.86 0.46 12.03
CA GLY A 125 -12.01 -0.89 11.48
C GLY A 125 -11.57 -1.00 10.01
N ILE A 126 -10.78 -0.04 9.51
CA ILE A 126 -10.39 0.06 8.10
C ILE A 126 -8.89 0.34 8.00
N ALA A 127 -8.07 -0.66 7.70
CA ALA A 127 -6.62 -0.51 7.60
C ALA A 127 -6.11 0.22 6.33
N ILE A 128 -6.35 1.53 6.22
CA ILE A 128 -5.93 2.41 5.10
C ILE A 128 -4.98 3.53 5.55
N ASP A 129 -4.11 3.98 4.64
CA ASP A 129 -3.24 5.14 4.88
C ASP A 129 -3.89 6.41 4.30
N PRO A 130 -4.27 7.41 5.13
CA PRO A 130 -4.92 8.65 4.67
C PRO A 130 -4.10 9.44 3.66
N LEU A 131 -2.77 9.30 3.69
CA LEU A 131 -1.87 10.03 2.81
C LEU A 131 -2.01 9.56 1.35
N GLU A 132 -2.25 8.26 1.15
CA GLU A 132 -2.30 7.64 -0.18
C GLU A 132 -3.70 7.67 -0.79
N CYS A 133 -4.74 7.83 0.04
CA CYS A 133 -6.13 7.91 -0.38
C CYS A 133 -6.43 9.15 -1.23
N LYS A 134 -7.29 8.97 -2.23
CA LYS A 134 -7.78 10.07 -3.08
C LYS A 134 -8.77 10.96 -2.32
N ASN A 135 -9.66 10.36 -1.55
CA ASN A 135 -10.66 11.07 -0.75
C ASN A 135 -10.10 11.34 0.64
N SER A 136 -10.30 12.57 1.12
CA SER A 136 -9.88 12.96 2.47
C SER A 136 -10.77 12.28 3.51
N MET A 137 -10.13 11.65 4.51
CA MET A 137 -10.81 11.09 5.68
C MET A 137 -10.86 12.07 6.87
N ALA A 138 -10.46 13.33 6.64
CA ALA A 138 -10.34 14.35 7.67
C ALA A 138 -11.63 14.52 8.51
N GLU A 139 -12.78 14.57 7.85
CA GLU A 139 -14.07 14.77 8.51
C GLU A 139 -14.40 13.62 9.48
N HIS A 140 -14.22 12.37 9.04
CA HIS A 140 -14.45 11.20 9.90
C HIS A 140 -13.51 11.18 11.12
N ILE A 141 -12.27 11.62 10.93
CA ILE A 141 -11.29 11.71 12.02
C ILE A 141 -11.67 12.82 13.01
N ASP A 142 -12.10 13.98 12.50
CA ASP A 142 -12.51 15.11 13.32
C ASP A 142 -13.79 14.79 14.12
N LEU A 143 -14.74 14.04 13.53
CA LEU A 143 -15.91 13.51 14.24
C LEU A 143 -15.50 12.57 15.39
N ARG A 144 -14.59 11.64 15.12
CA ARG A 144 -14.12 10.69 16.15
C ARG A 144 -13.37 11.39 17.29
N ALA A 145 -12.58 12.41 16.97
CA ALA A 145 -11.89 13.23 17.97
C ALA A 145 -12.87 14.03 18.85
N ARG A 146 -13.97 14.53 18.28
CA ARG A 146 -15.05 15.19 19.03
C ARG A 146 -15.74 14.24 20.00
N GLU A 147 -16.03 13.01 19.56
CA GLU A 147 -16.63 11.99 20.42
C GLU A 147 -15.76 11.66 21.64
N LEU A 148 -14.44 11.58 21.46
CA LEU A 148 -13.51 11.29 22.56
C LEU A 148 -13.31 12.47 23.51
N THR A 149 -13.29 13.69 22.99
CA THR A 149 -13.03 14.90 23.79
C THR A 149 -14.32 15.43 24.45
N GLY A 150 -15.50 15.06 23.91
CA GLY A 150 -16.79 15.60 24.35
C GLY A 150 -17.00 17.08 24.01
N ALA A 151 -16.12 17.68 23.21
CA ALA A 151 -16.09 19.10 22.88
C ALA A 151 -15.81 19.32 21.38
N PRO A 152 -16.28 20.44 20.79
CA PRO A 152 -15.92 20.78 19.42
C PRO A 152 -14.41 20.97 19.33
N VAL A 153 -13.82 20.28 18.36
CA VAL A 153 -12.39 20.30 18.15
C VAL A 153 -12.04 21.48 17.23
N ALA A 154 -11.07 22.29 17.64
CA ALA A 154 -10.63 23.48 16.91
C ALA A 154 -9.98 23.13 15.57
N GLU A 155 -10.01 24.06 14.63
CA GLU A 155 -9.27 23.93 13.37
C GLU A 155 -7.77 23.84 13.67
N GLY A 156 -7.08 22.84 13.12
CA GLY A 156 -5.65 22.64 13.37
C GLY A 156 -5.28 21.96 14.70
N TRP A 157 -6.25 21.44 15.47
CA TRP A 157 -6.03 20.81 16.78
C TRP A 157 -4.89 19.77 16.81
N TYR A 158 -4.77 18.98 15.74
CA TYR A 158 -3.78 17.91 15.61
C TYR A 158 -2.35 18.45 15.70
N ARG A 159 -2.09 19.69 15.25
CA ARG A 159 -0.75 20.33 15.37
C ARG A 159 -0.38 20.58 16.82
N GLN A 160 -1.36 20.97 17.64
CA GLN A 160 -1.15 21.23 19.06
C GLN A 160 -0.96 19.92 19.82
N VAL A 161 -1.80 18.92 19.55
CA VAL A 161 -1.70 17.57 20.16
C VAL A 161 -0.40 16.87 19.78
N LEU A 162 0.10 17.04 18.56
CA LEU A 162 1.39 16.47 18.16
C LEU A 162 2.58 17.11 18.89
N LYS A 163 2.49 18.39 19.27
CA LYS A 163 3.53 19.09 20.04
C LYS A 163 3.46 18.79 21.53
N ASP A 164 2.26 18.55 22.04
CA ASP A 164 2.03 18.24 23.43
C ASP A 164 2.53 16.82 23.78
N LEU A 165 3.13 16.70 24.96
CA LEU A 165 3.65 15.45 25.53
C LEU A 165 2.62 14.78 26.45
N PHE A 166 1.63 15.53 26.93
CA PHE A 166 0.66 15.07 27.94
C PHE A 166 -0.72 14.74 27.37
N SER A 167 -0.89 14.88 26.06
CA SER A 167 -2.14 14.52 25.38
C SER A 167 -2.43 13.02 25.48
N ALA A 168 -3.72 12.66 25.56
CA ALA A 168 -4.14 11.26 25.64
C ALA A 168 -3.64 10.44 24.43
N PRO A 169 -3.21 9.19 24.62
CA PRO A 169 -2.59 8.39 23.56
C PRO A 169 -3.53 8.19 22.34
N ASP A 170 -4.83 7.97 22.58
CA ASP A 170 -5.81 7.83 21.50
C ASP A 170 -6.01 9.14 20.72
N LEU A 171 -5.87 10.29 21.37
CA LEU A 171 -5.96 11.60 20.73
C LEU A 171 -4.73 11.88 19.87
N ILE A 172 -3.54 11.45 20.32
CA ILE A 172 -2.30 11.52 19.54
C ILE A 172 -2.40 10.65 18.29
N GLU A 173 -2.94 9.44 18.42
CA GLU A 173 -3.18 8.53 17.29
C GLU A 173 -4.11 9.18 16.24
N LEU A 174 -5.22 9.80 16.65
CA LEU A 174 -6.11 10.52 15.74
C LEU A 174 -5.44 11.77 15.14
N ALA A 175 -4.61 12.47 15.92
CA ALA A 175 -3.85 13.61 15.42
C ALA A 175 -2.85 13.20 14.33
N ILE A 176 -2.20 12.04 14.49
CA ILE A 176 -1.34 11.42 13.47
C ILE A 176 -2.14 11.16 12.19
N LEU A 177 -3.31 10.52 12.30
CA LEU A 177 -4.17 10.24 11.14
C LEU A 177 -4.62 11.52 10.44
N ARG A 178 -5.04 12.53 11.21
CA ARG A 178 -5.50 13.81 10.68
C ARG A 178 -4.39 14.60 9.99
N ALA A 179 -3.18 14.54 10.55
CA ALA A 179 -1.99 15.11 9.96
C ALA A 179 -1.62 14.42 8.64
N ARG A 180 -1.82 13.09 8.53
CA ARG A 180 -1.62 12.36 7.26
C ARG A 180 -2.58 12.78 6.15
N CYS A 181 -3.76 13.33 6.49
CA CYS A 181 -4.65 13.93 5.50
C CYS A 181 -4.09 15.25 4.91
N GLU A 182 -3.23 15.97 5.65
CA GLU A 182 -2.59 17.21 5.17
C GLU A 182 -1.36 16.92 4.33
N GLN A 183 -1.61 16.63 3.07
CA GLN A 183 -0.62 16.14 2.12
C GLN A 183 0.41 17.18 1.66
N LEU A 184 0.10 18.48 1.84
CA LEU A 184 0.95 19.58 1.34
C LEU A 184 2.04 19.99 2.35
N ASP A 185 1.89 19.63 3.63
CA ASP A 185 2.80 20.05 4.69
C ASP A 185 3.87 18.97 4.94
N THR A 186 5.01 19.11 4.26
CA THR A 186 6.11 18.13 4.34
C THR A 186 6.74 18.09 5.73
N GLU A 187 6.79 19.22 6.45
CA GLU A 187 7.34 19.28 7.80
C GLU A 187 6.45 18.51 8.79
N LEU A 188 5.14 18.66 8.66
CA LEU A 188 4.17 17.92 9.46
C LEU A 188 4.30 16.41 9.22
N GLN A 189 4.49 15.97 7.97
CA GLN A 189 4.70 14.55 7.67
C GLN A 189 5.98 14.01 8.31
N LEU A 190 7.07 14.78 8.31
CA LEU A 190 8.32 14.40 8.98
C LEU A 190 8.15 14.27 10.50
N GLN A 191 7.38 15.18 11.12
CA GLN A 191 7.06 15.10 12.55
C GLN A 191 6.25 13.84 12.89
N VAL A 192 5.27 13.51 12.05
CA VAL A 192 4.47 12.29 12.18
C VAL A 192 5.35 11.04 12.04
N CYS A 193 6.21 10.97 11.03
CA CYS A 193 7.15 9.87 10.85
C CYS A 193 8.09 9.70 12.06
N ARG A 194 8.60 10.80 12.63
CA ARG A 194 9.42 10.77 13.86
C ARG A 194 8.66 10.18 15.05
N LYS A 195 7.38 10.54 15.24
CA LYS A 195 6.57 10.02 16.33
C LYS A 195 6.20 8.54 16.14
N LEU A 196 5.94 8.12 14.91
CA LEU A 196 5.62 6.74 14.57
C LEU A 196 6.84 5.81 14.70
N ASN A 197 8.00 6.27 14.23
CA ASN A 197 9.22 5.48 14.26
C ASN A 197 10.47 6.36 14.51
N PRO A 198 10.86 6.54 15.79
CA PRO A 198 12.02 7.36 16.14
C PRO A 198 13.35 6.81 15.58
N GLN A 199 13.43 5.54 15.21
CA GLN A 199 14.63 4.94 14.61
C GLN A 199 14.77 5.23 13.11
N SER A 200 13.65 5.32 12.37
CA SER A 200 13.65 5.60 10.92
C SER A 200 14.04 7.05 10.56
N ALA A 201 13.67 8.01 11.42
CA ALA A 201 13.98 9.42 11.21
C ALA A 201 15.50 9.71 11.23
N ASN A 202 16.24 8.96 12.05
CA ASN A 202 17.71 9.06 12.09
C ASN A 202 18.36 8.49 10.83
N ALA A 203 17.76 7.48 10.18
CA ALA A 203 18.24 6.93 8.93
C ALA A 203 17.97 7.86 7.72
N ALA A 204 16.83 8.56 7.71
CA ALA A 204 16.52 9.55 6.68
C ALA A 204 17.44 10.78 6.73
N LEU A 205 17.87 11.19 7.93
CA LEU A 205 18.88 12.24 8.12
C LEU A 205 20.30 11.77 7.79
N ALA A 206 20.63 10.51 8.05
CA ALA A 206 21.95 9.93 7.74
C ALA A 206 22.18 9.66 6.24
N GLY A 207 21.12 9.54 5.43
CA GLY A 207 21.22 9.39 3.98
C GLY A 207 21.20 10.70 3.19
N ALA A 208 21.14 11.85 3.88
CA ALA A 208 21.13 13.19 3.30
C ALA A 208 22.47 13.94 3.47
N VAL A 209 23.54 13.22 3.87
CA VAL A 209 24.92 13.72 3.98
C VAL A 209 25.79 13.07 2.91
#